data_AF-A0A1I8PWS8-F1
#
_entry.id   AF-A0A1I8PWS8-F1
#
_cell.length_a   1.000
_cell.length_b   1.000
_cell.length_c   1.000
_cell.angle_alpha   90.00
_cell.angle_beta   90.00
_cell.angle_gamma   90.00
#
_symmetry.space_group_name_H-M   'P 1'
#
loop_
_entity.id
_entity.type
_entity.pdbx_description
1 polymer ?
#
loop_
_entity_poly.entity_id
_entity_poly.type
_entity_poly.pdbx_seq_one_letter_code
_entity_poly.pdbx_strand_id
1 'polypeptide(L)'
;MEKKVYATMSLYGLVQRLLTKRCIVFVGPCDAYMLITGVTGYGLADYPNIGTDAEVKPLIFQDCLSYDEVKLSAFLSISSHTELINSGTRKNYGKMEKDLSKIEREGVVIGLIGARFQRPLAMEYQDIVISPQQNVSERGYGQQEPTNSSLLTKLSNALFSGKSTGRKEDHEFLSFVDHRKLWEKFYEEPSFLYKQVKRDRKRFGDVEKIHSAEIFDNVVMKKRYTISFDTLLLEAHARASNLNKQAYVHIVGIGLGVWRYAEQQELIFLETFGQRVRHLLPNLNNIGVLHFSWFNLSQWGDLKHNGFIESKTHPKGGIITLMENRNPADKLKEPEFENMLLVISYAWDANALPGNEFWQKHLADSSDSSNASSTLVTELHNPFINTEWVCGDNLHIASADHGIIHISDYAKKISNVCI
;
A
#
# COMPACT_ATOMS: atom_id res chain seq x y z
N MET A 1 1.02 26.67 0.47
CA MET A 1 1.15 26.29 1.89
C MET A 1 2.10 25.13 2.08
N GLU A 2 1.87 24.00 1.42
CA GLU A 2 2.70 22.78 1.52
C GLU A 2 4.20 23.02 1.30
N LYS A 3 4.58 23.82 0.28
CA LYS A 3 5.98 24.20 0.02
C LYS A 3 6.69 24.76 1.26
N LYS A 4 5.97 25.50 2.13
CA LYS A 4 6.55 26.04 3.36
C LYS A 4 6.79 24.95 4.40
N VAL A 5 5.89 23.98 4.49
CA VAL A 5 6.02 22.83 5.40
C VAL A 5 7.17 21.92 4.97
N TYR A 6 7.30 21.66 3.67
CA TYR A 6 8.34 20.77 3.16
C TYR A 6 9.73 21.41 3.05
N ALA A 7 9.85 22.73 2.96
CA ALA A 7 11.14 23.42 2.77
C ALA A 7 12.20 23.08 3.83
N THR A 8 11.78 22.71 5.04
CA THR A 8 12.67 22.36 6.16
C THR A 8 12.45 20.93 6.67
N MET A 9 11.65 20.12 5.97
CA MET A 9 11.28 18.78 6.41
C MET A 9 12.33 17.77 5.96
N SER A 10 12.89 17.01 6.90
CA SER A 10 13.74 15.86 6.59
C SER A 10 12.89 14.68 6.08
N LEU A 11 13.53 13.67 5.49
CA LEU A 11 12.85 12.43 5.14
C LEU A 11 12.17 11.78 6.36
N TYR A 12 12.83 11.79 7.52
CA TYR A 12 12.27 11.27 8.77
C TYR A 12 11.05 12.10 9.21
N GLY A 13 11.12 13.43 9.08
CA GLY A 13 10.00 14.32 9.35
C GLY A 13 8.80 14.05 8.44
N LEU A 14 9.04 13.73 7.15
CA LEU A 14 7.99 13.33 6.22
C LEU A 14 7.34 12.02 6.67
N VAL A 15 8.13 10.99 6.98
CA VAL A 15 7.59 9.70 7.46
C VAL A 15 6.81 9.88 8.77
N GLN A 16 7.35 10.66 9.72
CA GLN A 16 6.66 10.98 10.96
C GLN A 16 5.31 11.64 10.71
N ARG A 17 5.23 12.54 9.73
CA ARG A 17 3.99 13.18 9.31
C ARG A 17 3.01 12.17 8.70
N LEU A 18 3.48 11.31 7.79
CA LEU A 18 2.66 10.25 7.18
C LEU A 18 2.14 9.23 8.22
N LEU A 19 2.80 9.09 9.37
CA LEU A 19 2.33 8.27 10.48
C LEU A 19 1.32 9.00 11.38
N THR A 20 1.62 10.25 11.76
CA THR A 20 0.88 10.97 12.83
C THR A 20 -0.24 11.89 12.36
N LYS A 21 -0.30 12.23 11.06
CA LYS A 21 -1.37 13.10 10.53
C LYS A 21 -2.51 12.34 9.87
N ARG A 22 -2.52 11.02 10.02
CA ARG A 22 -3.64 10.14 9.65
C ARG A 22 -4.87 10.46 10.50
N CYS A 23 -6.05 10.19 9.96
CA CYS A 23 -7.25 10.10 10.77
C CYS A 23 -7.16 8.88 11.72
N ILE A 24 -7.89 8.88 12.83
CA ILE A 24 -8.10 7.65 13.61
C ILE A 24 -8.92 6.66 12.77
N VAL A 25 -10.00 7.15 12.14
CA VAL A 25 -10.88 6.38 11.26
C VAL A 25 -10.94 7.07 9.91
N PHE A 26 -10.90 6.29 8.83
CA PHE A 26 -11.11 6.77 7.46
C PHE A 26 -11.77 5.69 6.62
N VAL A 27 -13.04 5.89 6.23
CA VAL A 27 -13.84 4.83 5.61
C VAL A 27 -14.81 5.31 4.53
N GLY A 28 -15.06 4.41 3.57
CA GLY A 28 -16.14 4.52 2.59
C GLY A 28 -15.93 5.59 1.50
N PRO A 29 -16.84 5.68 0.52
CA PRO A 29 -16.69 6.57 -0.63
C PRO A 29 -16.86 8.06 -0.32
N CYS A 30 -17.47 8.39 0.83
CA CYS A 30 -17.64 9.77 1.30
C CYS A 30 -16.48 10.24 2.19
N ASP A 31 -15.46 9.42 2.39
CA ASP A 31 -14.35 9.67 3.31
C ASP A 31 -14.86 10.06 4.70
N ALA A 32 -15.70 9.21 5.28
CA ALA A 32 -16.11 9.40 6.66
C ALA A 32 -14.85 9.29 7.53
N TYR A 33 -14.61 10.31 8.35
CA TYR A 33 -13.38 10.44 9.12
C TYR A 33 -13.65 10.64 10.61
N MET A 34 -12.65 10.27 11.42
CA MET A 34 -12.50 10.69 12.81
C MET A 34 -11.07 11.16 13.02
N LEU A 35 -10.87 12.42 13.42
CA LEU A 35 -9.54 12.97 13.67
C LEU A 35 -9.05 12.62 15.08
N ILE A 36 -7.75 12.83 15.34
CA ILE A 36 -7.16 12.60 16.68
C ILE A 36 -7.83 13.45 17.78
N THR A 37 -8.40 14.59 17.40
CA THR A 37 -9.18 15.47 18.28
C THR A 37 -10.55 14.91 18.65
N GLY A 38 -10.97 13.79 18.05
CA GLY A 38 -12.31 13.21 18.19
C GLY A 38 -13.36 13.83 17.26
N VAL A 39 -13.00 14.85 16.47
CA VAL A 39 -13.91 15.44 15.49
C VAL A 39 -14.20 14.44 14.37
N THR A 40 -15.48 14.26 14.06
CA THR A 40 -15.95 13.38 13.00
C THR A 40 -16.61 14.18 11.86
N GLY A 41 -16.64 13.60 10.67
CA GLY A 41 -17.29 14.22 9.52
C GLY A 41 -17.19 13.38 8.26
N TYR A 42 -17.54 14.00 7.13
CA TYR A 42 -17.44 13.40 5.80
C TYR A 42 -16.56 14.28 4.90
N GLY A 43 -15.57 13.70 4.26
CA GLY A 43 -14.58 14.40 3.45
C GLY A 43 -15.02 14.75 2.03
N LEU A 44 -16.24 14.38 1.60
CA LEU A 44 -16.68 14.49 0.20
C LEU A 44 -16.40 15.86 -0.43
N ALA A 45 -16.72 16.96 0.26
CA ALA A 45 -16.58 18.33 -0.23
C ALA A 45 -15.26 18.99 0.19
N ASP A 46 -14.83 18.79 1.43
CA ASP A 46 -13.76 19.61 2.04
C ASP A 46 -12.39 18.94 2.01
N TYR A 47 -12.32 17.60 1.99
CA TYR A 47 -11.04 16.88 1.99
C TYR A 47 -10.16 17.18 0.76
N PRO A 48 -10.71 17.32 -0.47
CA PRO A 48 -9.92 17.74 -1.63
C PRO A 48 -9.22 19.10 -1.46
N ASN A 49 -9.68 19.95 -0.52
CA ASN A 49 -9.14 21.28 -0.33
C ASN A 49 -7.92 21.32 0.61
N ILE A 50 -7.62 20.25 1.34
CA ILE A 50 -6.48 20.17 2.28
C ILE A 50 -5.18 20.47 1.51
N GLY A 51 -4.42 21.48 1.95
CA GLY A 51 -3.18 21.90 1.29
C GLY A 51 -3.34 23.09 0.32
N THR A 52 -4.59 23.45 0.00
CA THR A 52 -4.94 24.57 -0.88
C THR A 52 -5.34 25.83 -0.08
N ASP A 53 -5.51 26.96 -0.76
CA ASP A 53 -6.01 28.20 -0.14
C ASP A 53 -7.50 28.09 0.28
N ALA A 54 -8.20 27.04 -0.14
CA ALA A 54 -9.60 26.78 0.18
C ALA A 54 -9.78 25.77 1.34
N GLU A 55 -8.70 25.34 2.00
CA GLU A 55 -8.83 24.43 3.15
C GLU A 55 -9.61 25.08 4.30
N VAL A 56 -10.39 24.28 5.01
CA VAL A 56 -11.26 24.73 6.09
C VAL A 56 -11.11 23.81 7.30
N LYS A 57 -11.07 24.40 8.50
CA LYS A 57 -11.04 23.62 9.74
C LYS A 57 -12.30 22.72 9.82
N PRO A 58 -12.16 21.46 10.28
CA PRO A 58 -10.97 20.88 10.91
C PRO A 58 -9.97 20.24 9.91
N LEU A 59 -10.31 20.19 8.62
CA LEU A 59 -9.52 19.54 7.57
C LEU A 59 -8.52 20.54 6.96
N ILE A 60 -7.42 20.75 7.68
CA ILE A 60 -6.33 21.64 7.24
C ILE A 60 -5.02 20.87 7.16
N PHE A 61 -4.13 21.28 6.26
CA PHE A 61 -2.87 20.59 5.98
C PHE A 61 -1.97 20.46 7.21
N GLN A 62 -2.03 21.42 8.13
CA GLN A 62 -1.29 21.36 9.39
C GLN A 62 -1.63 20.09 10.20
N ASP A 63 -2.88 19.63 10.13
CA ASP A 63 -3.45 18.63 11.03
C ASP A 63 -3.85 17.33 10.33
N CYS A 64 -3.96 17.34 9.00
CA CYS A 64 -4.39 16.19 8.20
C CYS A 64 -3.46 15.95 7.01
N LEU A 65 -3.44 14.72 6.52
CA LEU A 65 -2.80 14.38 5.24
C LEU A 65 -3.64 14.89 4.05
N SER A 66 -3.00 15.51 3.06
CA SER A 66 -3.66 15.73 1.75
C SER A 66 -3.80 14.40 1.00
N TYR A 67 -4.63 14.31 -0.05
CA TYR A 67 -4.74 13.05 -0.83
C TYR A 67 -3.42 12.60 -1.46
N ASP A 68 -2.52 13.54 -1.79
CA ASP A 68 -1.19 13.22 -2.30
C ASP A 68 -0.33 12.58 -1.20
N GLU A 69 -0.44 13.05 0.04
CA GLU A 69 0.23 12.43 1.19
C GLU A 69 -0.39 11.06 1.55
N VAL A 70 -1.72 10.92 1.44
CA VAL A 70 -2.40 9.61 1.61
C VAL A 70 -1.90 8.61 0.56
N LYS A 71 -1.65 9.07 -0.67
CA LYS A 71 -1.08 8.22 -1.71
C LYS A 71 0.35 7.78 -1.38
N LEU A 72 1.17 8.66 -0.80
CA LEU A 72 2.52 8.31 -0.34
C LEU A 72 2.49 7.36 0.86
N SER A 73 1.58 7.58 1.81
CA SER A 73 1.44 6.76 3.02
C SER A 73 1.00 5.33 2.70
N ALA A 74 0.38 5.10 1.54
CA ALA A 74 -0.02 3.79 1.03
C ALA A 74 1.17 2.85 0.71
N PHE A 75 2.40 3.37 0.64
CA PHE A 75 3.62 2.58 0.48
C PHE A 75 4.31 2.26 1.80
N LEU A 76 3.80 2.76 2.93
CA LEU A 76 4.32 2.41 4.25
C LEU A 76 3.68 1.10 4.73
N SER A 77 4.43 0.37 5.56
CA SER A 77 3.94 -0.79 6.28
C SER A 77 4.50 -0.74 7.70
N ILE A 78 3.73 -1.22 8.67
CA ILE A 78 4.17 -1.34 10.05
C ILE A 78 4.10 -2.81 10.42
N SER A 79 5.18 -3.33 11.02
CA SER A 79 5.25 -4.71 11.49
C SER A 79 5.75 -4.78 12.93
N SER A 80 5.27 -5.77 13.69
CA SER A 80 5.77 -6.05 15.03
C SER A 80 5.57 -7.51 15.40
N HIS A 81 6.36 -8.00 16.35
CA HIS A 81 5.94 -9.15 17.14
C HIS A 81 4.74 -8.74 17.99
N THR A 82 3.80 -9.66 18.20
CA THR A 82 2.62 -9.44 19.04
C THR A 82 2.15 -10.76 19.63
N GLU A 83 1.51 -10.66 20.79
CA GLU A 83 0.65 -11.73 21.28
C GLU A 83 -0.61 -11.82 20.40
N LEU A 84 -1.09 -13.05 20.23
CA LEU A 84 -2.31 -13.37 19.50
C LEU A 84 -3.40 -13.76 20.52
N ILE A 85 -4.46 -12.97 20.57
CA ILE A 85 -5.48 -12.99 21.63
C ILE A 85 -6.58 -14.02 21.30
N ASN A 86 -6.86 -14.21 20.01
CA ASN A 86 -7.82 -15.15 19.47
C ASN A 86 -7.44 -15.52 18.02
N SER A 87 -8.24 -16.33 17.33
CA SER A 87 -7.91 -16.81 15.99
C SER A 87 -7.84 -15.73 14.90
N GLY A 88 -8.32 -14.52 15.18
CA GLY A 88 -8.49 -13.44 14.20
C GLY A 88 -9.79 -13.54 13.40
N THR A 89 -10.68 -14.48 13.75
CA THR A 89 -11.98 -14.60 13.08
C THR A 89 -12.88 -13.41 13.39
N ARG A 90 -13.47 -12.79 12.37
CA ARG A 90 -14.47 -11.72 12.54
C ARG A 90 -15.69 -12.16 13.34
N LYS A 91 -16.03 -13.45 13.30
CA LYS A 91 -17.26 -14.00 13.90
C LYS A 91 -17.27 -13.97 15.44
N ASN A 92 -16.10 -13.85 16.08
CA ASN A 92 -16.02 -13.85 17.54
C ASN A 92 -16.15 -12.46 18.16
N TYR A 93 -16.12 -11.38 17.36
CA TYR A 93 -16.18 -9.99 17.79
C TYR A 93 -15.15 -9.65 18.89
N GLY A 94 -13.90 -10.07 18.70
CA GLY A 94 -12.78 -9.72 19.60
C GLY A 94 -12.74 -10.49 20.91
N LYS A 95 -13.55 -11.55 21.06
CA LYS A 95 -13.51 -12.41 22.26
C LYS A 95 -12.19 -13.18 22.35
N MET A 96 -11.54 -13.10 23.50
CA MET A 96 -10.32 -13.85 23.82
C MET A 96 -10.55 -15.37 23.73
N GLU A 97 -9.58 -16.09 23.15
CA GLU A 97 -9.58 -17.54 23.14
C GLU A 97 -9.18 -18.08 24.51
N LYS A 98 -10.01 -18.96 25.07
CA LYS A 98 -9.75 -19.58 26.38
C LYS A 98 -8.93 -20.86 26.24
N ASP A 99 -9.12 -21.57 25.13
CA ASP A 99 -8.38 -22.78 24.80
C ASP A 99 -7.20 -22.43 23.89
N LEU A 100 -6.08 -22.13 24.55
CA LEU A 100 -4.85 -21.68 23.92
C LEU A 100 -4.19 -22.73 23.01
N SER A 101 -4.69 -23.98 22.99
CA SER A 101 -4.25 -24.99 22.03
C SER A 101 -4.80 -24.76 20.61
N LYS A 102 -5.83 -23.91 20.47
CA LYS A 102 -6.49 -23.63 19.18
C LYS A 102 -5.82 -22.54 18.36
N ILE A 103 -4.95 -21.74 18.98
CA ILE A 103 -4.28 -20.61 18.33
C ILE A 103 -2.77 -20.68 18.50
N GLU A 104 -2.04 -20.03 17.60
CA GLU A 104 -0.69 -19.60 17.94
C GLU A 104 -0.74 -18.52 19.02
N ARG A 105 0.27 -18.48 19.89
CA ARG A 105 0.31 -17.53 21.01
C ARG A 105 0.97 -16.21 20.65
N GLU A 106 1.92 -16.28 19.73
CA GLU A 106 2.74 -15.16 19.30
C GLU A 106 2.97 -15.28 17.80
N GLY A 107 3.14 -14.14 17.15
CA GLY A 107 3.49 -14.08 15.74
C GLY A 107 4.03 -12.71 15.38
N VAL A 108 4.34 -12.54 14.10
CA VAL A 108 4.57 -11.21 13.52
C VAL A 108 3.30 -10.78 12.80
N VAL A 109 2.88 -9.54 12.99
CA VAL A 109 1.77 -8.95 12.24
C VAL A 109 2.31 -7.78 11.44
N ILE A 110 1.91 -7.69 10.17
CA ILE A 110 2.26 -6.60 9.26
C ILE A 110 1.02 -6.01 8.59
N GLY A 111 0.86 -4.69 8.72
CA GLY A 111 -0.18 -3.93 8.03
C GLY A 111 0.28 -3.56 6.63
N LEU A 112 -0.47 -4.00 5.62
CA LEU A 112 -0.21 -3.72 4.21
C LEU A 112 -1.37 -2.92 3.62
N ILE A 113 -1.04 -1.85 2.89
CA ILE A 113 -2.03 -0.94 2.34
C ILE A 113 -2.24 -1.24 0.85
N GLY A 114 -3.49 -1.61 0.51
CA GLY A 114 -3.92 -1.85 -0.87
C GLY A 114 -4.32 -0.56 -1.60
N ALA A 115 -4.45 -0.64 -2.92
CA ALA A 115 -4.97 0.47 -3.71
C ALA A 115 -6.45 0.74 -3.39
N ARG A 116 -6.83 2.02 -3.34
CA ARG A 116 -8.21 2.44 -3.08
C ARG A 116 -8.77 3.31 -4.22
N PHE A 117 -9.89 2.86 -4.80
CA PHE A 117 -10.51 3.52 -5.97
C PHE A 117 -11.85 4.19 -5.68
N GLN A 118 -12.30 4.22 -4.42
CA GLN A 118 -13.60 4.79 -4.03
C GLN A 118 -13.69 6.31 -4.16
N ARG A 119 -12.55 6.98 -4.40
CA ARG A 119 -12.45 8.43 -4.63
C ARG A 119 -11.91 8.69 -6.04
N PRO A 120 -12.78 8.97 -7.02
CA PRO A 120 -12.34 9.34 -8.36
C PRO A 120 -11.40 10.53 -8.31
N LEU A 121 -10.43 10.57 -9.22
CA LEU A 121 -9.48 11.68 -9.39
C LEU A 121 -8.43 11.84 -8.28
N ALA A 122 -8.37 10.93 -7.30
CA ALA A 122 -7.45 11.00 -6.16
C ALA A 122 -6.72 9.68 -5.93
N MET A 123 -5.59 9.72 -5.22
CA MET A 123 -4.81 8.54 -4.80
C MET A 123 -4.48 7.61 -5.99
N GLU A 124 -4.59 6.29 -5.82
CA GLU A 124 -4.31 5.30 -6.89
C GLU A 124 -5.20 5.43 -8.12
N TYR A 125 -6.40 6.01 -8.01
CA TYR A 125 -7.27 6.26 -9.17
C TYR A 125 -6.53 7.12 -10.22
N GLN A 126 -5.68 8.05 -9.79
CA GLN A 126 -4.97 8.93 -10.70
C GLN A 126 -3.97 8.24 -11.63
N ASP A 127 -3.47 7.06 -11.26
CA ASP A 127 -2.41 6.38 -12.00
C ASP A 127 -2.90 5.10 -12.68
N ILE A 128 -3.88 4.42 -12.08
CA ILE A 128 -4.33 3.10 -12.54
C ILE A 128 -5.63 3.20 -13.33
N VAL A 129 -6.50 4.16 -13.02
CA VAL A 129 -7.78 4.34 -13.73
C VAL A 129 -7.63 5.38 -14.83
N ILE A 130 -7.93 4.99 -16.05
CA ILE A 130 -7.92 5.86 -17.23
C ILE A 130 -9.36 6.26 -17.53
N SER A 131 -9.72 7.53 -17.25
CA SER A 131 -11.10 8.02 -17.41
C SER A 131 -11.21 9.24 -18.33
N PRO A 132 -12.36 9.46 -18.99
CA PRO A 132 -12.56 10.62 -19.87
C PRO A 132 -12.39 11.97 -19.16
N GLN A 133 -12.70 12.03 -17.86
CA GLN A 133 -12.64 13.26 -17.07
C GLN A 133 -11.22 13.54 -16.54
N GLN A 134 -10.45 12.49 -16.26
CA GLN A 134 -9.11 12.60 -15.70
C GLN A 134 -8.03 12.69 -16.77
N ASN A 135 -8.05 11.75 -17.71
CA ASN A 135 -6.93 11.46 -18.61
C ASN A 135 -7.00 12.35 -19.85
N VAL A 136 -6.87 13.65 -19.63
CA VAL A 136 -6.91 14.71 -20.64
C VAL A 136 -5.66 15.58 -20.57
N SER A 137 -5.34 16.26 -21.67
CA SER A 137 -4.12 17.07 -21.79
C SER A 137 -4.06 18.16 -20.73
N GLU A 138 -5.20 18.77 -20.41
CA GLU A 138 -5.36 19.89 -19.49
C GLU A 138 -4.99 19.50 -18.05
N ARG A 139 -5.05 18.21 -17.73
CA ARG A 139 -4.65 17.62 -16.44
C ARG A 139 -3.26 16.98 -16.48
N GLY A 140 -2.46 17.30 -17.50
CA GLY A 140 -1.08 16.87 -17.64
C GLY A 140 -0.88 15.44 -18.15
N TYR A 141 -1.94 14.72 -18.55
CA TYR A 141 -1.83 13.34 -19.02
C TYR A 141 -1.33 13.24 -20.47
N GLY A 142 -0.61 12.15 -20.78
CA GLY A 142 -0.13 11.79 -22.12
C GLY A 142 0.80 12.83 -22.74
N GLN A 143 1.53 13.57 -21.90
CA GLN A 143 2.67 14.35 -22.37
C GLN A 143 3.78 13.37 -22.76
N GLN A 144 4.26 13.45 -24.00
CA GLN A 144 5.49 12.75 -24.36
C GLN A 144 6.67 13.42 -23.66
N GLU A 145 7.70 12.64 -23.31
CA GLU A 145 9.04 13.17 -23.01
C GLU A 145 9.35 14.27 -24.02
N PRO A 146 9.68 15.49 -23.57
CA PRO A 146 9.97 16.55 -24.50
C PRO A 146 11.22 16.14 -25.25
N THR A 147 11.14 15.97 -26.57
CA THR A 147 12.34 16.19 -27.37
C THR A 147 12.85 17.59 -26.98
N ASN A 148 14.14 17.73 -26.68
CA ASN A 148 14.73 18.94 -26.07
C ASN A 148 14.26 20.27 -26.70
N SER A 149 13.77 20.29 -27.94
CA SER A 149 13.17 21.46 -28.58
C SER A 149 11.81 21.88 -28.01
N SER A 150 10.91 20.99 -27.59
CA SER A 150 9.51 21.32 -27.27
C SER A 150 9.36 22.07 -25.95
N LEU A 151 10.05 21.63 -24.89
CA LEU A 151 9.98 22.30 -23.59
C LEU A 151 10.76 23.62 -23.59
N LEU A 152 11.91 23.68 -24.29
CA LEU A 152 12.63 24.94 -24.53
C LEU A 152 11.84 25.88 -25.44
N THR A 153 11.04 25.39 -26.39
CA THR A 153 10.16 26.23 -27.23
C THR A 153 8.97 26.76 -26.43
N LYS A 154 8.39 25.96 -25.52
CA LYS A 154 7.32 26.44 -24.62
C LYS A 154 7.86 27.39 -23.53
N LEU A 155 9.00 27.08 -22.93
CA LEU A 155 9.70 27.95 -21.98
C LEU A 155 10.17 29.23 -22.67
N SER A 156 10.72 29.16 -23.89
CA SER A 156 11.12 30.35 -24.63
C SER A 156 9.91 31.17 -25.09
N ASN A 157 8.80 30.58 -25.52
CA ASN A 157 7.59 31.36 -25.82
C ASN A 157 7.00 32.04 -24.57
N ALA A 158 7.12 31.42 -23.39
CA ALA A 158 6.75 32.03 -22.11
C ALA A 158 7.73 33.10 -21.63
N LEU A 159 9.03 32.94 -21.90
CA LEU A 159 10.10 33.87 -21.46
C LEU A 159 10.36 35.02 -22.44
N PHE A 160 10.22 34.81 -23.76
CA PHE A 160 10.51 35.79 -24.83
C PHE A 160 9.28 36.58 -25.30
N SER A 161 8.06 36.26 -24.84
CA SER A 161 6.88 37.08 -25.13
C SER A 161 6.79 38.39 -24.31
N GLY A 162 7.82 38.69 -23.50
CA GLY A 162 7.99 40.01 -22.88
C GLY A 162 6.86 40.45 -21.93
N LYS A 163 5.95 39.54 -21.58
CA LYS A 163 4.89 39.73 -20.58
C LYS A 163 5.12 38.73 -19.47
N SER A 164 5.85 39.15 -18.45
CA SER A 164 5.98 38.45 -17.17
C SER A 164 4.65 38.51 -16.40
N THR A 165 3.64 37.85 -16.94
CA THR A 165 2.38 37.54 -16.26
C THR A 165 2.13 36.07 -16.52
N GLY A 166 2.88 35.18 -15.84
CA GLY A 166 2.48 33.77 -15.79
C GLY A 166 1.05 33.73 -15.25
N ARG A 167 0.06 33.42 -16.10
CA ARG A 167 -1.32 33.35 -15.62
C ARG A 167 -1.39 32.18 -14.65
N LYS A 168 -2.24 32.26 -13.62
CA LYS A 168 -2.42 31.16 -12.65
C LYS A 168 -2.63 29.80 -13.35
N GLU A 169 -3.35 29.82 -14.47
CA GLU A 169 -3.61 28.68 -15.35
C GLU A 169 -2.33 28.02 -15.89
N ASP A 170 -1.30 28.79 -16.26
CA ASP A 170 -0.03 28.24 -16.77
C ASP A 170 0.75 27.52 -15.66
N HIS A 171 0.73 28.07 -14.44
CA HIS A 171 1.38 27.47 -13.27
C HIS A 171 0.67 26.20 -12.80
N GLU A 172 -0.66 26.19 -12.82
CA GLU A 172 -1.47 25.03 -12.46
C GLU A 172 -1.28 23.88 -13.47
N PHE A 173 -1.28 24.19 -14.76
CA PHE A 173 -0.98 23.22 -15.81
C PHE A 173 0.41 22.59 -15.64
N LEU A 174 1.44 23.41 -15.42
CA LEU A 174 2.80 22.90 -15.18
C LEU A 174 2.86 22.00 -13.94
N SER A 175 2.14 22.37 -12.87
CA SER A 175 2.04 21.54 -11.66
C SER A 175 1.43 20.17 -11.97
N PHE A 176 0.38 20.09 -12.79
CA PHE A 176 -0.20 18.81 -13.20
C PHE A 176 0.80 17.97 -14.00
N VAL A 177 1.52 18.58 -14.94
CA VAL A 177 2.54 17.88 -15.74
C VAL A 177 3.67 17.34 -14.87
N ASP A 178 4.21 18.15 -13.96
CA ASP A 178 5.30 17.73 -13.07
C ASP A 178 4.83 16.62 -12.12
N HIS A 179 3.61 16.72 -11.60
CA HIS A 179 3.00 15.67 -10.80
C HIS A 179 2.87 14.36 -11.60
N ARG A 180 2.41 14.41 -12.85
CA ARG A 180 2.31 13.20 -13.69
C ARG A 180 3.68 12.57 -13.94
N LYS A 181 4.68 13.38 -14.31
CA LYS A 181 6.06 12.90 -14.54
C LYS A 181 6.67 12.21 -13.33
N LEU A 182 6.37 12.70 -12.12
CA LEU A 182 6.82 12.05 -10.88
C LEU A 182 6.33 10.60 -10.80
N TRP A 183 5.03 10.38 -11.00
CA TRP A 183 4.44 9.04 -10.91
C TRP A 183 4.74 8.17 -12.12
N GLU A 184 4.88 8.76 -13.31
CA GLU A 184 5.37 8.04 -14.50
C GLU A 184 6.78 7.50 -14.28
N LYS A 185 7.66 8.31 -13.67
CA LYS A 185 9.00 7.86 -13.29
C LYS A 185 8.96 6.80 -12.20
N PHE A 186 8.16 6.99 -11.15
CA PHE A 186 8.06 6.07 -10.03
C PHE A 186 7.58 4.68 -10.46
N TYR A 187 6.53 4.62 -11.28
CA TYR A 187 6.04 3.36 -11.83
C TYR A 187 6.77 2.93 -13.08
N GLU A 188 7.70 3.71 -13.63
CA GLU A 188 8.34 3.43 -14.93
C GLU A 188 7.30 3.11 -16.03
N GLU A 189 6.21 3.86 -16.06
CA GLU A 189 5.12 3.70 -17.02
C GLU A 189 4.60 5.08 -17.46
N PRO A 190 4.30 5.28 -18.74
CA PRO A 190 3.73 6.55 -19.19
C PRO A 190 2.28 6.71 -18.73
N SER A 191 1.85 7.95 -18.55
CA SER A 191 0.43 8.27 -18.44
C SER A 191 -0.18 8.38 -19.84
N PHE A 192 -1.46 8.02 -19.97
CA PHE A 192 -2.14 8.03 -21.27
C PHE A 192 -3.27 9.04 -21.31
N LEU A 193 -3.50 9.62 -22.50
CA LEU A 193 -4.77 10.28 -22.81
C LEU A 193 -5.85 9.23 -23.03
N TYR A 194 -7.03 9.44 -22.46
CA TYR A 194 -8.17 8.55 -22.60
C TYR A 194 -8.46 8.18 -24.06
N LYS A 195 -8.49 9.19 -24.94
CA LYS A 195 -8.79 9.04 -26.37
C LYS A 195 -7.79 8.17 -27.16
N GLN A 196 -6.60 7.91 -26.59
CA GLN A 196 -5.55 7.12 -27.22
C GLN A 196 -5.56 5.66 -26.76
N VAL A 197 -6.32 5.33 -25.71
CA VAL A 197 -6.33 4.01 -25.10
C VAL A 197 -7.54 3.23 -25.59
N LYS A 198 -7.30 1.99 -26.02
CA LYS A 198 -8.35 1.02 -26.36
C LYS A 198 -8.23 -0.17 -25.44
N ARG A 199 -9.37 -0.67 -24.98
CA ARG A 199 -9.42 -1.90 -24.19
C ARG A 199 -8.91 -3.06 -25.04
N ASP A 200 -7.87 -3.72 -24.56
CA ASP A 200 -7.26 -4.89 -25.19
C ASP A 200 -7.38 -6.15 -24.33
N ARG A 201 -7.93 -6.00 -23.10
CA ARG A 201 -8.03 -7.06 -22.07
C ARG A 201 -6.69 -7.69 -21.71
N LYS A 202 -5.59 -6.99 -21.98
CA LYS A 202 -4.22 -7.37 -21.61
C LYS A 202 -3.67 -6.34 -20.65
N ARG A 203 -3.28 -5.17 -21.13
CA ARG A 203 -2.90 -4.03 -20.30
C ARG A 203 -4.13 -3.25 -19.88
N PHE A 204 -5.02 -2.99 -20.83
CA PHE A 204 -6.17 -2.10 -20.65
C PHE A 204 -7.45 -2.93 -20.52
N GLY A 205 -7.87 -3.14 -19.27
CA GLY A 205 -9.02 -3.96 -18.89
C GLY A 205 -10.29 -3.17 -18.62
N ASP A 206 -11.35 -3.92 -18.35
CA ASP A 206 -12.64 -3.40 -17.91
C ASP A 206 -12.60 -3.06 -16.41
N VAL A 207 -13.57 -2.27 -15.95
CA VAL A 207 -13.84 -1.98 -14.53
C VAL A 207 -15.14 -2.67 -14.12
N GLU A 208 -15.37 -2.90 -12.83
CA GLU A 208 -16.58 -3.60 -12.35
C GLU A 208 -17.88 -2.84 -12.64
N LYS A 209 -17.81 -1.51 -12.72
CA LYS A 209 -18.97 -0.68 -13.01
C LYS A 209 -19.45 -0.93 -14.44
N ILE A 210 -20.62 -1.57 -14.55
CA ILE A 210 -21.28 -1.88 -15.82
C ILE A 210 -21.45 -0.60 -16.64
N HIS A 211 -21.16 -0.69 -17.95
CA HIS A 211 -21.23 0.42 -18.92
C HIS A 211 -20.34 1.62 -18.58
N SER A 212 -19.32 1.46 -17.73
CA SER A 212 -18.37 2.54 -17.50
C SER A 212 -17.50 2.80 -18.74
N ALA A 213 -17.21 4.08 -18.97
CA ALA A 213 -16.22 4.51 -19.94
C ALA A 213 -14.78 4.33 -19.42
N GLU A 214 -14.61 4.11 -18.11
CA GLU A 214 -13.32 3.98 -17.45
C GLU A 214 -12.59 2.69 -17.85
N ILE A 215 -11.27 2.75 -17.86
CA ILE A 215 -10.38 1.66 -18.26
C ILE A 215 -9.41 1.41 -17.11
N PHE A 216 -9.18 0.14 -16.76
CA PHE A 216 -8.24 -0.25 -15.72
C PHE A 216 -6.88 -0.59 -16.35
N ASP A 217 -5.79 0.04 -15.90
CA ASP A 217 -4.42 -0.32 -16.32
C ASP A 217 -3.87 -1.45 -15.44
N ASN A 218 -3.93 -2.67 -15.98
CA ASN A 218 -3.45 -3.87 -15.32
C ASN A 218 -1.94 -3.81 -15.03
N VAL A 219 -1.13 -3.14 -15.87
CA VAL A 219 0.34 -3.09 -15.70
C VAL A 219 0.71 -2.18 -14.54
N VAL A 220 0.13 -0.98 -14.45
CA VAL A 220 0.38 -0.08 -13.31
C VAL A 220 -0.11 -0.71 -12.02
N MET A 221 -1.24 -1.43 -12.04
CA MET A 221 -1.72 -2.17 -10.87
C MET A 221 -0.74 -3.26 -10.42
N LYS A 222 -0.11 -4.01 -11.35
CA LYS A 222 0.97 -4.96 -11.03
C LYS A 222 2.09 -4.26 -10.27
N LYS A 223 2.60 -3.14 -10.79
CA LYS A 223 3.69 -2.38 -10.16
C LYS A 223 3.31 -1.79 -8.80
N ARG A 224 2.05 -1.40 -8.60
CA ARG A 224 1.55 -1.01 -7.28
C ARG A 224 1.56 -2.17 -6.28
N TYR A 225 1.24 -3.38 -6.73
CA TYR A 225 1.27 -4.58 -5.90
C TYR A 225 2.69 -5.05 -5.57
N THR A 226 3.64 -4.93 -6.50
CA THR A 226 5.02 -5.43 -6.29
C THR A 226 5.64 -4.85 -5.03
N ILE A 227 5.41 -3.57 -4.73
CA ILE A 227 5.99 -2.88 -3.58
C ILE A 227 5.53 -3.52 -2.26
N SER A 228 4.23 -3.78 -2.11
CA SER A 228 3.67 -4.38 -0.89
C SER A 228 4.05 -5.87 -0.77
N PHE A 229 4.15 -6.59 -1.88
CA PHE A 229 4.53 -8.00 -1.87
C PHE A 229 5.99 -8.21 -1.54
N ASP A 230 6.88 -7.41 -2.13
CA ASP A 230 8.30 -7.45 -1.82
C ASP A 230 8.54 -7.11 -0.35
N THR A 231 7.84 -6.08 0.16
CA THR A 231 7.92 -5.69 1.58
C THR A 231 7.49 -6.84 2.49
N LEU A 232 6.35 -7.50 2.21
CA LEU A 232 5.88 -8.65 2.99
C LEU A 232 6.88 -9.81 2.97
N LEU A 233 7.36 -10.19 1.78
CA LEU A 233 8.24 -11.34 1.61
C LEU A 233 9.59 -11.11 2.30
N LEU A 234 10.19 -9.94 2.10
CA LEU A 234 11.49 -9.61 2.70
C LEU A 234 11.39 -9.45 4.22
N GLU A 235 10.31 -8.85 4.73
CA GLU A 235 10.09 -8.72 6.18
C GLU A 235 9.85 -10.08 6.84
N ALA A 236 9.00 -10.94 6.26
CA ALA A 236 8.76 -12.29 6.76
C ALA A 236 10.04 -13.12 6.79
N HIS A 237 10.83 -13.04 5.71
CA HIS A 237 12.14 -13.68 5.63
C HIS A 237 13.08 -13.19 6.73
N ALA A 238 13.25 -11.87 6.89
CA ALA A 238 14.16 -11.29 7.85
C ALA A 238 13.78 -11.68 9.30
N ARG A 239 12.50 -11.60 9.65
CA ARG A 239 11.99 -11.99 10.97
C ARG A 239 12.23 -13.46 11.28
N ALA A 240 11.96 -14.35 10.33
CA ALA A 240 12.18 -15.79 10.50
C ALA A 240 13.67 -16.13 10.56
N SER A 241 14.50 -15.48 9.72
CA SER A 241 15.95 -15.64 9.70
C SER A 241 16.58 -15.26 11.04
N ASN A 242 16.19 -14.12 11.62
CA ASN A 242 16.67 -13.68 12.94
C ASN A 242 16.34 -14.66 14.08
N LEU A 243 15.34 -15.52 13.91
CA LEU A 243 14.95 -16.55 14.87
C LEU A 243 15.46 -17.95 14.49
N ASN A 244 16.22 -18.10 13.41
CA ASN A 244 16.60 -19.39 12.82
C ASN A 244 15.40 -20.31 12.56
N LYS A 245 14.28 -19.73 12.11
CA LYS A 245 13.03 -20.43 11.78
C LYS A 245 12.69 -20.32 10.30
N GLN A 246 11.69 -21.10 9.89
CA GLN A 246 10.96 -20.88 8.63
C GLN A 246 9.70 -20.07 8.93
N ALA A 247 9.31 -19.16 8.04
CA ALA A 247 8.10 -18.39 8.12
C ALA A 247 6.91 -19.17 7.55
N TYR A 248 5.79 -19.13 8.26
CA TYR A 248 4.47 -19.44 7.73
C TYR A 248 3.74 -18.12 7.50
N VAL A 249 3.62 -17.70 6.24
CA VAL A 249 3.06 -16.39 5.90
C VAL A 249 1.58 -16.53 5.55
N HIS A 250 0.71 -15.96 6.39
CA HIS A 250 -0.72 -15.83 6.13
C HIS A 250 -1.01 -14.57 5.32
N ILE A 251 -1.61 -14.76 4.15
CA ILE A 251 -1.78 -13.75 3.11
C ILE A 251 -3.26 -13.56 2.86
N VAL A 252 -3.70 -12.31 2.93
CA VAL A 252 -5.06 -11.87 2.56
C VAL A 252 -5.00 -10.87 1.41
N GLY A 253 -6.11 -10.72 0.70
CA GLY A 253 -6.23 -9.73 -0.36
C GLY A 253 -6.18 -8.29 0.16
N ILE A 254 -5.16 -7.52 -0.24
CA ILE A 254 -5.10 -6.07 -0.03
C ILE A 254 -5.74 -5.33 -1.21
N GLY A 255 -6.73 -4.48 -0.94
CA GLY A 255 -7.47 -3.76 -1.98
C GLY A 255 -8.43 -4.62 -2.82
N LEU A 256 -8.68 -5.88 -2.44
CA LEU A 256 -9.57 -6.80 -3.16
C LEU A 256 -11.00 -6.89 -2.57
N GLY A 257 -11.26 -6.23 -1.44
CA GLY A 257 -12.60 -6.12 -0.83
C GLY A 257 -13.39 -4.94 -1.38
N VAL A 258 -13.94 -4.11 -0.50
CA VAL A 258 -14.71 -2.90 -0.85
C VAL A 258 -13.93 -1.85 -1.67
N TRP A 259 -12.62 -2.02 -1.79
CA TRP A 259 -11.73 -1.19 -2.60
C TRP A 259 -11.48 -1.74 -4.00
N ARG A 260 -11.92 -2.96 -4.31
CA ARG A 260 -11.75 -3.57 -5.64
C ARG A 260 -12.47 -2.74 -6.69
N TYR A 261 -11.87 -2.63 -7.87
CA TYR A 261 -12.40 -1.79 -8.94
C TYR A 261 -12.50 -2.50 -10.29
N ALA A 262 -11.81 -3.64 -10.43
CA ALA A 262 -11.89 -4.49 -11.61
C ALA A 262 -11.93 -5.96 -11.22
N GLU A 263 -12.70 -6.78 -11.95
CA GLU A 263 -12.85 -8.22 -11.68
C GLU A 263 -11.51 -8.95 -11.79
N GLN A 264 -10.71 -8.61 -12.81
CA GLN A 264 -9.39 -9.18 -13.04
C GLN A 264 -8.34 -8.78 -11.99
N GLN A 265 -8.66 -7.89 -11.04
CA GLN A 265 -7.70 -7.41 -10.04
C GLN A 265 -7.20 -8.55 -9.13
N GLU A 266 -8.04 -9.54 -8.82
CA GLU A 266 -7.64 -10.73 -8.06
C GLU A 266 -6.66 -11.62 -8.85
N LEU A 267 -6.89 -11.78 -10.16
CA LEU A 267 -5.97 -12.48 -11.05
C LEU A 267 -4.61 -11.77 -11.12
N ILE A 268 -4.64 -10.44 -11.27
CA ILE A 268 -3.44 -9.59 -11.28
C ILE A 268 -2.67 -9.71 -9.97
N PHE A 269 -3.37 -9.76 -8.83
CA PHE A 269 -2.77 -9.96 -7.52
C PHE A 269 -1.97 -11.26 -7.48
N LEU A 270 -2.60 -12.41 -7.77
CA LEU A 270 -1.94 -13.71 -7.70
C LEU A 270 -0.83 -13.85 -8.74
N GLU A 271 -1.05 -13.32 -9.95
CA GLU A 271 -0.02 -13.30 -10.98
C GLU A 271 1.22 -12.54 -10.52
N THR A 272 1.03 -11.32 -10.01
CA THR A 272 2.11 -10.47 -9.53
C THR A 272 2.82 -11.11 -8.35
N PHE A 273 2.07 -11.66 -7.39
CA PHE A 273 2.65 -12.33 -6.22
C PHE A 273 3.56 -13.48 -6.65
N GLY A 274 3.09 -14.33 -7.57
CA GLY A 274 3.88 -15.44 -8.11
C GLY A 274 5.13 -14.97 -8.87
N GLN A 275 5.05 -13.86 -9.61
CA GLN A 275 6.21 -13.25 -10.27
C GLN A 275 7.23 -12.73 -9.25
N ARG A 276 6.78 -12.04 -8.19
CA ARG A 276 7.66 -11.49 -7.15
C ARG A 276 8.32 -12.56 -6.30
N VAL A 277 7.58 -13.62 -5.93
CA VAL A 277 8.17 -14.78 -5.23
C VAL A 277 9.29 -15.39 -6.08
N ARG A 278 9.07 -15.64 -7.38
CA ARG A 278 10.11 -16.19 -8.26
C ARG A 278 11.31 -15.26 -8.43
N HIS A 279 11.07 -13.96 -8.54
CA HIS A 279 12.14 -12.96 -8.66
C HIS A 279 13.00 -12.87 -7.41
N LEU A 280 12.37 -12.88 -6.22
CA LEU A 280 13.06 -12.79 -4.94
C LEU A 280 13.53 -14.13 -4.40
N LEU A 281 13.15 -15.25 -5.03
CA LEU A 281 13.36 -16.61 -4.52
C LEU A 281 14.76 -16.92 -3.96
N PRO A 282 15.87 -16.46 -4.58
CA PRO A 282 17.21 -16.65 -4.01
C PRO A 282 17.40 -16.06 -2.60
N ASN A 283 16.62 -15.05 -2.25
CA ASN A 283 16.65 -14.31 -0.99
C ASN A 283 15.59 -14.77 0.01
N LEU A 284 14.72 -15.73 -0.35
CA LEU A 284 13.59 -16.15 0.50
C LEU A 284 13.85 -17.47 1.24
N ASN A 285 15.09 -17.75 1.64
CA ASN A 285 15.52 -19.03 2.23
C ASN A 285 14.93 -19.38 3.61
N ASN A 286 14.16 -18.45 4.20
CA ASN A 286 13.47 -18.62 5.48
C ASN A 286 11.95 -18.51 5.32
N ILE A 287 11.40 -18.64 4.11
CA ILE A 287 9.96 -18.73 3.89
C ILE A 287 9.59 -20.19 3.63
N GLY A 288 8.95 -20.84 4.61
CA GLY A 288 8.52 -22.22 4.46
C GLY A 288 7.18 -22.34 3.73
N VAL A 289 6.23 -21.44 4.03
CA VAL A 289 4.86 -21.52 3.54
C VAL A 289 4.32 -20.15 3.16
N LEU A 290 3.63 -20.08 2.02
CA LEU A 290 2.76 -18.96 1.61
C LEU A 290 1.31 -19.45 1.60
N HIS A 291 0.51 -18.99 2.56
CA HIS A 291 -0.89 -19.40 2.71
C HIS A 291 -1.83 -18.25 2.34
N PHE A 292 -2.51 -18.38 1.21
CA PHE A 292 -3.48 -17.43 0.69
C PHE A 292 -4.88 -17.79 1.19
N SER A 293 -5.50 -16.89 1.95
CA SER A 293 -6.85 -17.06 2.49
C SER A 293 -7.79 -15.98 1.97
N TRP A 294 -9.06 -16.37 1.80
CA TRP A 294 -10.17 -15.54 1.34
C TRP A 294 -10.04 -15.05 -0.11
N PHE A 295 -9.44 -15.88 -0.96
CA PHE A 295 -9.42 -15.72 -2.42
C PHE A 295 -10.53 -16.58 -3.06
N ASN A 296 -11.15 -16.06 -4.12
CA ASN A 296 -12.10 -16.79 -4.96
C ASN A 296 -11.38 -17.72 -5.95
N LEU A 297 -10.21 -17.29 -6.44
CA LEU A 297 -9.38 -18.11 -7.31
C LEU A 297 -8.69 -19.22 -6.50
N SER A 298 -8.85 -20.47 -6.95
CA SER A 298 -8.24 -21.63 -6.28
C SER A 298 -6.78 -21.88 -6.67
N GLN A 299 -6.31 -21.26 -7.77
CA GLN A 299 -4.92 -21.40 -8.23
C GLN A 299 -4.46 -20.30 -9.19
N TRP A 300 -3.15 -20.04 -9.19
CA TRP A 300 -2.41 -19.40 -10.27
C TRP A 300 -0.99 -19.99 -10.38
N GLY A 301 -0.75 -20.79 -11.42
CA GLY A 301 0.51 -21.52 -11.58
C GLY A 301 0.80 -22.40 -10.35
N ASP A 302 1.92 -22.13 -9.68
CA ASP A 302 2.32 -22.86 -8.47
C ASP A 302 1.60 -22.36 -7.21
N LEU A 303 0.94 -21.20 -7.25
CA LEU A 303 0.14 -20.70 -6.13
C LEU A 303 -1.19 -21.45 -6.09
N LYS A 304 -1.23 -22.60 -5.41
CA LYS A 304 -2.41 -23.45 -5.27
C LYS A 304 -2.35 -24.22 -3.95
N HIS A 305 -3.46 -24.83 -3.52
CA HIS A 305 -3.42 -25.74 -2.38
C HIS A 305 -2.51 -26.94 -2.69
N ASN A 306 -1.59 -27.26 -1.76
CA ASN A 306 -0.51 -28.22 -1.94
C ASN A 306 0.41 -27.92 -3.15
N GLY A 307 0.60 -26.63 -3.46
CA GLY A 307 1.58 -26.19 -4.45
C GLY A 307 2.98 -26.11 -3.86
N PHE A 308 3.98 -26.07 -4.74
CA PHE A 308 5.39 -26.00 -4.35
C PHE A 308 6.19 -25.19 -5.37
N ILE A 309 6.94 -24.21 -4.89
CA ILE A 309 7.84 -23.39 -5.71
C ILE A 309 9.27 -23.87 -5.46
N GLU A 310 9.83 -24.61 -6.41
CA GLU A 310 11.18 -25.18 -6.30
C GLU A 310 12.26 -24.08 -6.24
N SER A 311 13.22 -24.27 -5.34
CA SER A 311 14.40 -23.41 -5.23
C SER A 311 15.63 -24.21 -4.83
N LYS A 312 16.68 -24.14 -5.65
CA LYS A 312 17.95 -24.83 -5.41
C LYS A 312 18.72 -24.28 -4.20
N THR A 313 18.45 -23.03 -3.80
CA THR A 313 19.12 -22.38 -2.67
C THR A 313 18.34 -22.51 -1.37
N HIS A 314 17.07 -22.88 -1.44
CA HIS A 314 16.21 -22.96 -0.26
C HIS A 314 16.55 -24.22 0.55
N PRO A 315 16.71 -24.13 1.88
CA PRO A 315 17.13 -25.26 2.73
C PRO A 315 16.12 -26.42 2.75
N LYS A 316 14.85 -26.15 2.39
CA LYS A 316 13.78 -27.15 2.23
C LYS A 316 13.50 -27.51 0.76
N GLY A 317 14.36 -27.13 -0.18
CA GLY A 317 14.19 -27.35 -1.62
C GLY A 317 13.17 -26.45 -2.33
N GLY A 318 12.41 -25.65 -1.58
CA GLY A 318 11.43 -24.72 -2.12
C GLY A 318 10.46 -24.20 -1.05
N ILE A 319 9.41 -23.54 -1.51
CA ILE A 319 8.36 -22.91 -0.70
C ILE A 319 7.04 -23.62 -0.95
N ILE A 320 6.36 -24.05 0.12
CA ILE A 320 5.01 -24.63 0.03
C ILE A 320 4.00 -23.51 -0.18
N THR A 321 3.00 -23.72 -1.04
CA THR A 321 1.88 -22.79 -1.18
C THR A 321 0.58 -23.47 -0.78
N LEU A 322 -0.28 -22.72 -0.11
CA LEU A 322 -1.61 -23.14 0.27
C LEU A 322 -2.62 -22.10 -0.22
N MET A 323 -3.71 -22.54 -0.84
CA MET A 323 -4.82 -21.70 -1.25
C MET A 323 -6.08 -22.24 -0.57
N GLU A 324 -6.29 -21.83 0.68
CA GLU A 324 -7.36 -22.31 1.53
C GLU A 324 -7.74 -21.24 2.56
N ASN A 325 -8.97 -21.27 3.05
CA ASN A 325 -9.41 -20.35 4.07
C ASN A 325 -8.99 -20.85 5.45
N ARG A 326 -8.11 -20.09 6.12
CA ARG A 326 -7.84 -20.21 7.56
C ARG A 326 -8.01 -18.87 8.26
N ASN A 327 -8.30 -18.90 9.57
CA ASN A 327 -8.18 -17.69 10.35
C ASN A 327 -6.69 -17.38 10.59
N PRO A 328 -6.31 -16.10 10.72
CA PRO A 328 -4.90 -15.70 10.76
C PRO A 328 -4.07 -16.41 11.83
N ALA A 329 -4.62 -16.54 13.05
CA ALA A 329 -3.93 -17.04 14.23
C ALA A 329 -4.31 -18.47 14.62
N ASP A 330 -5.05 -19.21 13.77
CA ASP A 330 -5.32 -20.63 14.01
C ASP A 330 -4.00 -21.40 14.21
N LYS A 331 -3.97 -22.31 15.20
CA LYS A 331 -2.80 -23.13 15.52
C LYS A 331 -2.30 -23.88 14.29
N LEU A 332 -0.99 -23.88 14.07
CA LEU A 332 -0.36 -24.71 13.04
C LEU A 332 -0.32 -26.15 13.56
N LYS A 333 -1.20 -27.01 13.02
CA LYS A 333 -1.44 -28.37 13.56
C LYS A 333 -0.61 -29.43 12.84
N GLU A 334 -0.26 -29.18 11.59
CA GLU A 334 0.47 -30.10 10.75
C GLU A 334 1.93 -30.16 11.24
N PRO A 335 2.49 -31.35 11.49
CA PRO A 335 3.86 -31.50 12.00
C PRO A 335 4.93 -30.81 11.14
N GLU A 336 4.70 -30.70 9.83
CA GLU A 336 5.61 -30.02 8.90
C GLU A 336 5.69 -28.50 9.09
N PHE A 337 4.66 -27.90 9.70
CA PHE A 337 4.59 -26.47 10.02
C PHE A 337 4.90 -26.19 11.50
N GLU A 338 5.16 -27.23 12.29
CA GLU A 338 5.57 -27.10 13.68
C GLU A 338 6.86 -26.25 13.77
N ASN A 339 6.94 -25.39 14.78
CA ASN A 339 8.05 -24.46 15.03
C ASN A 339 8.27 -23.36 13.98
N MET A 340 7.41 -23.22 12.97
CA MET A 340 7.46 -22.06 12.07
C MET A 340 7.08 -20.76 12.78
N LEU A 341 7.65 -19.65 12.33
CA LEU A 341 7.20 -18.32 12.73
C LEU A 341 5.95 -17.96 11.94
N LEU A 342 4.81 -17.80 12.62
CA LEU A 342 3.60 -17.29 12.00
C LEU A 342 3.76 -15.78 11.70
N VAL A 343 3.62 -15.41 10.43
CA VAL A 343 3.60 -14.03 9.95
C VAL A 343 2.23 -13.74 9.34
N ILE A 344 1.48 -12.80 9.91
CA ILE A 344 0.12 -12.45 9.51
C ILE A 344 0.15 -11.11 8.79
N SER A 345 -0.33 -11.09 7.55
CA SER A 345 -0.65 -9.84 6.85
C SER A 345 -2.11 -9.47 7.05
N TYR A 346 -2.39 -8.17 7.15
CA TYR A 346 -3.76 -7.65 7.15
C TYR A 346 -3.87 -6.43 6.23
N ALA A 347 -5.06 -6.18 5.70
CA ALA A 347 -5.33 -5.00 4.88
C ALA A 347 -5.55 -3.77 5.76
N TRP A 348 -4.72 -2.74 5.59
CA TRP A 348 -4.76 -1.48 6.31
C TRP A 348 -5.14 -0.31 5.38
N ASP A 349 -5.74 0.76 5.92
CA ASP A 349 -6.08 1.99 5.18
C ASP A 349 -4.93 3.02 5.24
N ALA A 350 -4.68 3.68 4.12
CA ALA A 350 -3.62 4.66 3.95
C ALA A 350 -3.75 5.90 4.87
N ASN A 351 -4.94 6.20 5.34
CA ASN A 351 -5.23 7.41 6.12
C ASN A 351 -5.95 7.14 7.44
N ALA A 352 -5.96 5.88 7.90
CA ALA A 352 -6.42 5.52 9.24
C ALA A 352 -5.25 5.11 10.15
N LEU A 353 -5.41 5.26 11.45
CA LEU A 353 -4.57 4.57 12.42
C LEU A 353 -4.83 3.06 12.36
N PRO A 354 -3.87 2.21 12.76
CA PRO A 354 -4.10 0.77 12.86
C PRO A 354 -5.35 0.48 13.69
N GLY A 355 -6.21 -0.38 13.15
CA GLY A 355 -7.51 -0.73 13.69
C GLY A 355 -8.71 -0.03 13.03
N ASN A 356 -8.53 1.17 12.47
CA ASN A 356 -9.56 1.95 11.78
C ASN A 356 -10.94 1.90 12.48
N GLU A 357 -11.90 1.10 12.00
CA GLU A 357 -13.24 0.98 12.57
C GLU A 357 -13.27 0.45 14.01
N PHE A 358 -12.19 -0.20 14.48
CA PHE A 358 -11.98 -0.58 15.88
C PHE A 358 -12.21 0.59 16.83
N TRP A 359 -11.72 1.78 16.47
CA TRP A 359 -11.83 2.99 17.29
C TRP A 359 -13.27 3.51 17.42
N GLN A 360 -14.18 3.01 16.58
CA GLN A 360 -15.61 3.24 16.65
C GLN A 360 -16.37 2.04 17.25
N LYS A 361 -15.66 1.08 17.87
CA LYS A 361 -16.19 -0.15 18.47
C LYS A 361 -16.71 -1.18 17.46
N HIS A 362 -16.33 -1.06 16.19
CA HIS A 362 -16.65 -2.02 15.15
C HIS A 362 -15.56 -3.08 15.04
N LEU A 363 -15.63 -4.12 15.89
CA LEU A 363 -14.54 -5.08 16.11
C LEU A 363 -14.33 -6.12 14.99
N ALA A 364 -15.21 -6.17 13.99
CA ALA A 364 -15.25 -7.26 13.02
C ALA A 364 -15.58 -6.83 11.57
N ASP A 365 -15.75 -5.54 11.33
CA ASP A 365 -16.28 -5.04 10.05
C ASP A 365 -15.23 -5.13 8.92
N SER A 366 -13.95 -4.98 9.26
CA SER A 366 -12.83 -4.95 8.31
C SER A 366 -11.70 -5.89 8.72
N SER A 367 -10.71 -6.05 7.85
CA SER A 367 -9.47 -6.77 8.20
C SER A 367 -8.71 -6.05 9.30
N ASP A 368 -8.77 -4.71 9.28
CA ASP A 368 -8.06 -3.83 10.19
C ASP A 368 -8.64 -3.95 11.60
N SER A 369 -9.96 -3.82 11.73
CA SER A 369 -10.61 -3.88 13.03
C SER A 369 -10.63 -5.27 13.64
N SER A 370 -10.72 -6.33 12.83
CA SER A 370 -10.55 -7.70 13.33
C SER A 370 -9.13 -8.00 13.78
N ASN A 371 -8.12 -7.44 13.10
CA ASN A 371 -6.72 -7.60 13.49
C ASN A 371 -6.44 -6.84 14.79
N ALA A 372 -6.91 -5.60 14.92
CA ALA A 372 -6.87 -4.83 16.17
C ALA A 372 -7.57 -5.55 17.34
N SER A 373 -8.68 -6.23 17.08
CA SER A 373 -9.43 -6.95 18.11
C SER A 373 -8.87 -8.34 18.45
N SER A 374 -7.81 -8.79 17.77
CA SER A 374 -7.21 -10.12 17.95
C SER A 374 -5.72 -10.09 18.28
N THR A 375 -5.12 -8.89 18.33
CA THR A 375 -3.69 -8.66 18.53
C THR A 375 -3.47 -7.38 19.34
N LEU A 376 -2.23 -6.94 19.53
CA LEU A 376 -1.87 -5.72 20.25
C LEU A 376 -1.50 -4.56 19.32
N VAL A 377 -1.89 -4.58 18.03
CA VAL A 377 -1.48 -3.54 17.06
C VAL A 377 -2.00 -2.14 17.40
N THR A 378 -3.08 -2.02 18.18
CA THR A 378 -3.64 -0.72 18.60
C THR A 378 -2.69 0.07 19.50
N GLU A 379 -1.77 -0.61 20.16
CA GLU A 379 -0.69 -0.06 20.96
C GLU A 379 0.63 -0.14 20.19
N LEU A 380 0.96 -1.32 19.66
CA LEU A 380 2.27 -1.60 19.07
C LEU A 380 2.52 -0.87 17.76
N HIS A 381 1.49 -0.67 16.94
CA HIS A 381 1.59 0.02 15.64
C HIS A 381 1.15 1.48 15.71
N ASN A 382 0.76 1.97 16.89
CA ASN A 382 0.21 3.30 17.06
C ASN A 382 1.32 4.33 17.34
N PRO A 383 1.56 5.32 16.45
CA PRO A 383 2.64 6.28 16.59
C PRO A 383 2.45 7.28 17.74
N PHE A 384 1.27 7.31 18.37
CA PHE A 384 1.00 8.12 19.56
C PHE A 384 1.24 7.37 20.87
N ILE A 385 1.38 6.03 20.81
CA ILE A 385 1.64 5.18 21.97
C ILE A 385 3.07 4.65 21.90
N ASN A 386 3.40 3.93 20.82
CA ASN A 386 4.73 3.41 20.56
C ASN A 386 5.61 4.43 19.82
N THR A 387 5.89 5.55 20.50
CA THR A 387 6.62 6.69 19.93
C THR A 387 8.10 6.40 19.65
N GLU A 388 8.68 5.38 20.28
CA GLU A 388 10.09 5.01 20.10
C GLU A 388 10.30 4.20 18.81
N TRP A 389 9.41 3.25 18.51
CA TRP A 389 9.60 2.33 17.38
C TRP A 389 8.73 2.64 16.17
N VAL A 390 7.57 3.28 16.36
CA VAL A 390 6.67 3.70 15.27
C VAL A 390 6.88 5.18 15.01
N CYS A 391 8.06 5.50 14.49
CA CYS A 391 8.48 6.87 14.21
C CYS A 391 9.29 6.96 12.92
N GLY A 392 9.42 8.18 12.39
CA GLY A 392 10.18 8.44 11.16
C GLY A 392 11.67 8.11 11.29
N ASP A 393 12.22 8.24 12.49
CA ASP A 393 13.64 7.94 12.78
C ASP A 393 13.94 6.43 12.81
N ASN A 394 12.92 5.57 12.86
CA ASN A 394 13.05 4.11 12.83
C ASN A 394 12.64 3.52 11.47
N LEU A 395 12.71 4.32 10.39
CA LEU A 395 12.37 3.86 9.04
C LEU A 395 13.37 2.80 8.54
N HIS A 396 12.82 1.66 8.10
CA HIS A 396 13.57 0.61 7.43
C HIS A 396 13.11 0.48 5.97
N ILE A 397 14.05 0.09 5.10
CA ILE A 397 13.83 -0.16 3.67
C ILE A 397 13.92 -1.66 3.42
N ALA A 398 12.89 -2.20 2.77
CA ALA A 398 12.89 -3.55 2.24
C ALA A 398 13.60 -3.55 0.88
N SER A 399 14.82 -4.06 0.84
CA SER A 399 15.65 -4.11 -0.37
C SER A 399 15.91 -5.55 -0.79
N ALA A 400 15.73 -5.84 -2.08
CA ALA A 400 16.09 -7.15 -2.63
C ALA A 400 17.58 -7.45 -2.44
N ASP A 401 18.46 -6.44 -2.56
CA ASP A 401 19.91 -6.62 -2.51
C ASP A 401 20.48 -6.58 -1.09
N HIS A 402 19.75 -5.98 -0.14
CA HIS A 402 20.27 -5.68 1.19
C HIS A 402 19.40 -6.17 2.35
N GLY A 403 18.26 -6.80 2.06
CA GLY A 403 17.29 -7.22 3.08
C GLY A 403 16.56 -6.04 3.71
N ILE A 404 16.13 -6.19 4.96
CA ILE A 404 15.51 -5.12 5.75
C ILE A 404 16.61 -4.37 6.49
N ILE A 405 16.84 -3.10 6.14
CA ILE A 405 17.89 -2.28 6.77
C ILE A 405 17.40 -0.87 7.03
N HIS A 406 17.98 -0.22 8.04
CA HIS A 406 17.68 1.16 8.36
C HIS A 406 17.99 2.08 7.16
N ILE A 407 17.15 3.09 6.93
CA ILE A 407 17.26 4.01 5.79
C ILE A 407 18.64 4.70 5.67
N SER A 408 19.27 5.04 6.79
CA SER A 408 20.61 5.65 6.78
C SER A 408 21.68 4.70 6.23
N ASP A 409 21.57 3.40 6.49
CA ASP A 409 22.50 2.39 5.98
C ASP A 409 22.18 2.02 4.54
N TYR A 410 20.91 2.02 4.16
CA TYR A 410 20.49 1.90 2.77
C TYR A 410 21.09 3.04 1.92
N ALA A 411 20.95 4.30 2.38
CA ALA A 411 21.50 5.47 1.71
C ALA A 411 23.02 5.38 1.50
N LYS A 412 23.78 4.91 2.51
CA LYS A 412 25.23 4.69 2.37
C LYS A 412 25.55 3.62 1.33
N LYS A 413 24.79 2.52 1.30
CA LYS A 413 25.02 1.43 0.34
C LYS A 413 24.78 1.90 -1.09
N ILE A 414 23.68 2.60 -1.37
CA ILE A 414 23.39 3.08 -2.73
C ILE A 414 24.29 4.24 -3.16
N SER A 415 24.78 5.06 -2.23
CA SER A 415 25.73 6.15 -2.56
C SER A 415 27.11 5.63 -2.95
N ASN A 416 27.50 4.47 -2.44
CA ASN A 416 28.76 3.80 -2.79
C ASN A 416 28.68 2.99 -4.10
N VAL A 417 27.52 2.93 -4.75
CA VAL A 417 27.32 2.26 -6.05
C VAL A 417 27.57 3.21 -7.24
N CYS A 418 27.97 4.46 -6.99
CA CYS A 418 28.54 5.34 -8.02
C CYS A 418 30.07 5.28 -8.03
N ILE A 419 30.64 4.36 -8.81
CA ILE A 419 31.91 4.52 -9.54
C ILE A 419 31.76 3.93 -10.94
#